data_AF-A0A1G8DC07-F1
#
_entry.id   AF-A0A1G8DC07-F1
#
_cell.length_a   1.000
_cell.length_b   1.000
_cell.length_c   1.000
_cell.angle_alpha   90.00
_cell.angle_beta   90.00
_cell.angle_gamma   90.00
#
_symmetry.space_group_name_H-M   'P 1'
#
loop_
_entity.id
_entity.type
_entity.pdbx_description
1 polymer ?
#
loop_
_entity_poly.entity_id
_entity_poly.type
_entity_poly.pdbx_seq_one_letter_code
_entity_poly.pdbx_strand_id
1 'polypeptide(L)'
;MESLKKVLLFFVIFSGLSTVFAQKVTTQSIDKPSEGKSLVYILKTGAGALLNFRVYDKDKFLGAIPSGKYLVYECEPGEHLFWAGSENRDYVEANLEPNSVYVLNAEGQMGVFIASVSLRPLKPTEFRDKKLFYQVVKNNTKTVYQPSSDDKAENIAKAIEKYNDLKSRNSNKIAVLSSDMKFENADKPTK
;
A
#
# COMPACT_ATOMS: atom_id res chain seq x y z
N MET A 1 36.50 62.89 15.02
CA MET A 1 36.16 61.67 14.25
C MET A 1 35.17 60.82 15.04
N GLU A 2 33.94 61.29 15.25
CA GLU A 2 32.92 60.51 16.00
C GLU A 2 31.59 60.40 15.25
N SER A 3 31.39 61.16 14.18
CA SER A 3 30.16 61.13 13.37
C SER A 3 30.19 60.09 12.25
N LEU A 4 31.35 59.53 11.89
CA LEU A 4 31.48 58.62 10.74
C LEU A 4 31.19 57.15 11.09
N LYS A 5 31.18 56.78 12.38
CA LYS A 5 30.85 55.42 12.83
C LYS A 5 29.35 55.14 12.95
N LYS A 6 28.50 56.18 12.98
CA LYS A 6 27.04 56.02 13.12
C LYS A 6 26.31 55.80 11.79
N VAL A 7 26.94 56.10 10.66
CA VAL A 7 26.32 55.95 9.32
C VAL A 7 26.54 54.55 8.75
N LEU A 8 27.61 53.85 9.14
CA LEU A 8 27.81 52.45 8.73
C LEU A 8 26.97 51.43 9.51
N LEU A 9 26.29 51.86 10.59
CA LEU A 9 25.42 51.00 11.39
C LEU A 9 23.96 50.99 10.91
N PHE A 10 23.65 51.69 9.80
CA PHE A 10 22.29 51.83 9.27
C PHE A 10 22.07 51.13 7.92
N PHE A 11 23.02 50.29 7.48
CA PHE A 11 22.90 49.44 6.29
C PHE A 11 22.80 47.95 6.64
N VAL A 12 22.22 47.63 7.80
CA VAL A 12 21.66 46.29 8.07
C VAL A 12 20.14 46.40 7.92
N ILE A 13 19.69 46.87 6.74
CA ILE A 13 18.29 46.75 6.36
C ILE A 13 18.10 45.31 5.87
N PHE A 14 17.88 44.42 6.85
CA PHE A 14 16.77 43.49 6.84
C PHE A 14 16.39 42.86 5.48
N SER A 15 17.34 42.22 4.79
CA SER A 15 17.01 41.23 3.76
C SER A 15 16.62 39.89 4.40
N GLY A 16 15.70 39.96 5.36
CA GLY A 16 14.95 38.81 5.85
C GLY A 16 13.94 38.40 4.80
N LEU A 17 14.41 37.88 3.65
CA LEU A 17 13.57 37.13 2.74
C LEU A 17 13.25 35.80 3.45
N SER A 18 12.33 35.88 4.41
CA SER A 18 11.64 34.73 4.96
C SER A 18 10.83 34.16 3.81
N THR A 19 11.49 33.31 3.02
CA THR A 19 10.81 32.39 2.13
C THR A 19 10.01 31.48 3.03
N VAL A 20 8.79 31.90 3.33
CA VAL A 20 7.75 31.01 3.82
C VAL A 20 7.58 30.01 2.69
N PHE A 21 8.26 28.87 2.81
CA PHE A 21 7.98 27.71 1.98
C PHE A 21 6.55 27.31 2.32
N ALA A 22 5.58 27.90 1.62
CA ALA A 22 4.21 27.44 1.62
C ALA A 22 4.27 25.99 1.13
N GLN A 23 4.18 25.06 2.08
CA GLN A 23 4.27 23.65 1.79
C GLN A 23 3.07 23.29 0.92
N LYS A 24 3.30 23.15 -0.39
CA LYS A 24 2.26 22.80 -1.35
C LYS A 24 1.65 21.45 -0.94
N VAL A 25 0.45 21.48 -0.36
CA VAL A 25 -0.35 20.29 -0.10
C VAL A 25 -0.60 19.64 -1.45
N THR A 26 -0.07 18.43 -1.62
CA THR A 26 -0.28 17.65 -2.84
C THR A 26 -1.39 16.66 -2.54
N THR A 27 -2.61 17.05 -2.91
CA THR A 27 -3.79 16.20 -2.80
C THR A 27 -3.79 15.17 -3.93
N GLN A 28 -4.06 13.91 -3.61
CA GLN A 28 -4.24 12.82 -4.55
C GLN A 28 -5.47 12.02 -4.10
N SER A 29 -6.59 12.29 -4.76
CA SER A 29 -7.81 11.50 -4.56
C SER A 29 -7.61 10.06 -5.02
N ILE A 30 -8.33 9.18 -4.36
CA ILE A 30 -8.40 7.75 -4.66
C ILE A 30 -9.84 7.39 -5.02
N ASP A 31 -10.03 6.24 -5.67
CA ASP A 31 -11.37 5.70 -5.90
C ASP A 31 -12.02 5.38 -4.55
N LYS A 32 -13.34 5.53 -4.50
CA LYS A 32 -14.17 5.12 -3.36
C LYS A 32 -15.00 3.90 -3.79
N PRO A 33 -15.28 2.97 -2.87
CA PRO A 33 -16.16 1.85 -3.18
C PRO A 33 -17.57 2.35 -3.52
N SER A 34 -18.30 1.53 -4.27
CA SER A 34 -19.75 1.62 -4.36
C SER A 34 -20.38 1.59 -2.95
N GLU A 35 -21.56 2.20 -2.78
CA GLU A 35 -22.24 2.24 -1.49
C GLU A 35 -22.41 0.82 -0.89
N GLY A 36 -22.00 0.67 0.36
CA GLY A 36 -22.05 -0.59 1.09
C GLY A 36 -20.93 -1.58 0.76
N LYS A 37 -20.03 -1.29 -0.19
CA LYS A 37 -18.87 -2.13 -0.53
C LYS A 37 -17.60 -1.67 0.18
N SER A 38 -16.56 -2.51 0.12
CA SER A 38 -15.21 -2.18 0.54
C SER A 38 -14.27 -2.20 -0.66
N LEU A 39 -13.25 -1.34 -0.66
CA LEU A 39 -12.26 -1.25 -1.74
C LEU A 39 -10.86 -1.56 -1.20
N VAL A 40 -10.14 -2.45 -1.86
CA VAL A 40 -8.77 -2.83 -1.49
C VAL A 40 -7.80 -2.49 -2.61
N TYR A 41 -6.84 -1.62 -2.30
CA TYR A 41 -5.68 -1.39 -3.15
C TYR A 41 -4.60 -2.41 -2.81
N ILE A 42 -4.14 -3.16 -3.79
CA ILE A 42 -3.03 -4.10 -3.65
C ILE A 42 -1.86 -3.58 -4.47
N LEU A 43 -0.90 -2.99 -3.77
CA LEU A 43 0.31 -2.44 -4.34
C LEU A 43 1.31 -3.57 -4.62
N LYS A 44 2.20 -3.33 -5.60
CA LYS A 44 3.40 -4.15 -5.79
C LYS A 44 4.63 -3.27 -5.67
N THR A 45 5.52 -3.65 -4.77
CA THR A 45 6.84 -3.02 -4.61
C THR A 45 7.90 -4.09 -4.40
N GLY A 46 9.18 -3.74 -4.57
CA GLY A 46 10.25 -4.73 -4.48
C GLY A 46 10.17 -5.80 -5.58
N ALA A 47 11.26 -6.52 -5.78
CA ALA A 47 11.50 -7.46 -6.88
C ALA A 47 11.75 -6.85 -8.27
N GLY A 48 12.38 -7.66 -9.13
CA GLY A 48 12.76 -7.29 -10.49
C GLY A 48 11.56 -7.07 -11.41
N ALA A 49 11.81 -6.32 -12.49
CA ALA A 49 10.78 -5.84 -13.41
C ALA A 49 9.91 -6.96 -14.02
N LEU A 50 10.50 -8.13 -14.30
CA LEU A 50 9.83 -9.26 -14.97
C LEU A 50 9.02 -10.17 -14.03
N LEU A 51 9.11 -9.99 -12.72
CA LEU A 51 8.39 -10.84 -11.77
C LEU A 51 7.00 -10.30 -11.47
N ASN A 52 6.01 -11.19 -11.52
CA ASN A 52 4.63 -10.91 -11.12
C ASN A 52 4.31 -11.55 -9.78
N PHE A 53 3.55 -10.86 -8.92
CA PHE A 53 2.98 -11.47 -7.71
C PHE A 53 1.52 -11.84 -7.94
N ARG A 54 1.16 -13.08 -7.62
CA ARG A 54 -0.22 -13.56 -7.73
C ARG A 54 -0.95 -13.25 -6.44
N VAL A 55 -2.11 -12.64 -6.51
CA VAL A 55 -2.89 -12.20 -5.35
C VAL A 55 -4.27 -12.82 -5.36
N TYR A 56 -4.78 -13.11 -4.17
CA TYR A 56 -5.98 -13.89 -3.94
C TYR A 56 -6.77 -13.33 -2.76
N ASP A 57 -8.06 -13.63 -2.75
CA ASP A 57 -8.98 -13.45 -1.63
C ASP A 57 -9.74 -14.77 -1.43
N LYS A 58 -9.46 -15.48 -0.33
CA LYS A 58 -9.93 -16.85 -0.08
C LYS A 58 -9.58 -17.77 -1.26
N ASP A 59 -10.59 -18.27 -1.95
CA ASP A 59 -10.54 -19.13 -3.13
C ASP A 59 -10.62 -18.35 -4.46
N LYS A 60 -10.68 -17.02 -4.40
CA LYS A 60 -10.74 -16.17 -5.59
C LYS A 60 -9.36 -15.72 -6.02
N PHE A 61 -8.98 -16.03 -7.25
CA PHE A 61 -7.81 -15.42 -7.89
C PHE A 61 -8.13 -14.00 -8.33
N LEU A 62 -7.40 -13.02 -7.80
CA LEU A 62 -7.60 -11.61 -8.12
C LEU A 62 -6.73 -11.15 -9.29
N GLY A 63 -5.62 -11.86 -9.55
CA GLY A 63 -4.76 -11.61 -10.69
C GLY A 63 -3.27 -11.68 -10.37
N ALA A 64 -2.46 -11.51 -11.41
CA ALA A 64 -1.02 -11.35 -11.30
C ALA A 64 -0.68 -9.87 -11.48
N ILE A 65 -0.02 -9.26 -10.49
CA ILE A 65 0.37 -7.85 -10.53
C ILE A 65 1.78 -7.77 -11.13
N PRO A 66 1.97 -7.19 -12.33
CA PRO A 66 3.29 -6.94 -12.89
C PRO A 66 3.92 -5.67 -12.29
N SER A 67 5.21 -5.51 -12.50
CA SER A 67 5.91 -4.29 -12.08
C SER A 67 5.33 -3.03 -12.73
N GLY A 68 5.29 -1.93 -11.98
CA GLY A 68 4.71 -0.66 -12.44
C GLY A 68 3.17 -0.64 -12.43
N LYS A 69 2.51 -1.65 -11.87
CA LYS A 69 1.05 -1.68 -11.69
C LYS A 69 0.67 -1.89 -10.22
N TYR A 70 -0.58 -1.55 -9.90
CA TYR A 70 -1.28 -1.95 -8.68
C TYR A 70 -2.69 -2.42 -9.04
N LEU A 71 -3.28 -3.26 -8.19
CA LEU A 71 -4.63 -3.79 -8.36
C LEU A 71 -5.61 -3.04 -7.44
N VAL A 72 -6.81 -2.77 -7.94
CA VAL A 72 -7.94 -2.28 -7.15
C VAL A 72 -9.04 -3.33 -7.21
N TYR A 73 -9.47 -3.79 -6.04
CA TYR A 73 -10.45 -4.86 -5.87
C TYR A 73 -11.60 -4.38 -4.97
N GLU A 74 -12.78 -4.23 -5.56
CA GLU A 74 -14.02 -3.98 -4.81
C GLU A 74 -14.62 -5.31 -4.37
N CYS A 75 -15.05 -5.38 -3.11
CA CYS A 75 -15.56 -6.60 -2.48
C CYS A 75 -16.65 -6.29 -1.45
N GLU A 76 -17.31 -7.35 -0.97
CA GLU A 76 -18.21 -7.22 0.18
C GLU A 76 -17.41 -6.82 1.44
N PRO A 77 -18.02 -6.12 2.40
CA PRO A 77 -17.47 -5.98 3.74
C PRO A 77 -17.45 -7.32 4.50
N GLY A 78 -16.69 -7.37 5.60
CA GLY A 78 -16.61 -8.53 6.49
C GLY A 78 -15.27 -9.27 6.40
N GLU A 79 -15.30 -10.57 6.70
CA GLU A 79 -14.09 -11.40 6.79
C GLU A 79 -13.50 -11.75 5.42
N HIS A 80 -12.21 -11.49 5.26
CA HIS A 80 -11.42 -11.84 4.08
C HIS A 80 -10.11 -12.52 4.48
N LEU A 81 -9.60 -13.35 3.55
CA LEU A 81 -8.26 -13.92 3.64
C LEU A 81 -7.50 -13.52 2.38
N PHE A 82 -6.75 -12.44 2.47
CA PHE A 82 -5.87 -12.04 1.37
C PHE A 82 -4.58 -12.83 1.45
N TRP A 83 -4.11 -13.31 0.30
CA TRP A 83 -2.80 -13.94 0.24
C TRP A 83 -2.12 -13.69 -1.08
N ALA A 84 -0.79 -13.66 -1.03
CA ALA A 84 0.06 -13.47 -2.20
C ALA A 84 0.99 -14.67 -2.38
N GLY A 85 1.27 -15.02 -3.64
CA GLY A 85 2.12 -16.13 -4.01
C GLY A 85 3.28 -15.71 -4.92
N SER A 86 4.48 -16.13 -4.54
CA SER A 86 5.71 -16.16 -5.36
C SER A 86 6.44 -17.50 -5.09
N GLU A 87 7.71 -17.48 -4.69
CA GLU A 87 8.43 -18.65 -4.16
C GLU A 87 7.78 -19.14 -2.85
N ASN A 88 7.29 -18.21 -2.03
CA ASN A 88 6.52 -18.46 -0.82
C ASN A 88 5.05 -18.05 -0.97
N ARG A 89 4.28 -18.25 0.11
CA ARG A 89 2.95 -17.66 0.30
C ARG A 89 2.94 -16.86 1.58
N ASP A 90 2.27 -15.73 1.55
CA ASP A 90 2.09 -14.86 2.72
C ASP A 90 0.62 -14.43 2.85
N TYR A 91 0.14 -14.29 4.10
CA TYR A 91 -1.28 -14.25 4.43
C TYR A 91 -1.65 -13.04 5.29
N VAL A 92 -2.81 -12.46 4.98
CA VAL A 92 -3.44 -11.38 5.73
C VAL A 92 -4.90 -11.73 5.98
N GLU A 93 -5.27 -11.85 7.26
CA GLU A 93 -6.68 -11.85 7.67
C GLU A 93 -7.19 -10.41 7.74
N ALA A 94 -8.39 -10.17 7.22
CA ALA A 94 -8.98 -8.85 7.21
C ALA A 94 -10.45 -8.89 7.66
N ASN A 95 -10.89 -7.84 8.34
CA ASN A 95 -12.30 -7.58 8.60
C ASN A 95 -12.63 -6.18 8.08
N LEU A 96 -13.21 -6.11 6.88
CA LEU A 96 -13.41 -4.86 6.15
C LEU A 96 -14.74 -4.22 6.52
N GLU A 97 -14.75 -2.91 6.70
CA GLU A 97 -15.99 -2.16 6.92
C GLU A 97 -16.57 -1.62 5.60
N PRO A 98 -17.90 -1.43 5.51
CA PRO A 98 -18.53 -0.81 4.35
C PRO A 98 -18.02 0.61 4.13
N ASN A 99 -18.12 1.08 2.88
CA ASN A 99 -17.76 2.44 2.46
C ASN A 99 -16.30 2.82 2.79
N SER A 100 -15.41 1.83 2.89
CA SER A 100 -14.05 2.02 3.40
C SER A 100 -13.00 1.54 2.37
N VAL A 101 -11.84 2.20 2.38
CA VAL A 101 -10.70 1.85 1.52
C VAL A 101 -9.54 1.34 2.37
N TYR A 102 -8.97 0.21 1.97
CA TYR A 102 -7.83 -0.41 2.62
C TYR A 102 -6.69 -0.62 1.63
N VAL A 103 -5.46 -0.76 2.14
CA VAL A 103 -4.27 -0.89 1.30
C VAL A 103 -3.39 -2.02 1.79
N LEU A 104 -3.07 -2.95 0.89
CA LEU A 104 -2.08 -4.01 1.06
C LEU A 104 -0.89 -3.73 0.16
N ASN A 105 0.32 -4.07 0.62
CA ASN A 105 1.51 -4.05 -0.21
C ASN A 105 2.07 -5.48 -0.35
N ALA A 106 2.11 -5.98 -1.59
CA ALA A 106 2.86 -7.16 -1.95
C ALA A 106 4.32 -6.77 -2.25
N GLU A 107 5.17 -6.88 -1.23
CA GLU A 107 6.56 -6.46 -1.26
C GLU A 107 7.50 -7.62 -1.58
N GLY A 108 8.29 -7.48 -2.63
CA GLY A 108 9.34 -8.42 -2.98
C GLY A 108 10.48 -8.41 -1.97
N GLN A 109 10.81 -9.59 -1.46
CA GLN A 109 11.93 -9.87 -0.56
C GLN A 109 12.99 -10.72 -1.25
N MET A 110 14.20 -10.76 -0.70
CA MET A 110 15.23 -11.70 -1.17
C MET A 110 14.70 -13.14 -1.03
N GLY A 111 14.75 -13.92 -2.11
CA GLY A 111 14.46 -15.35 -2.11
C GLY A 111 15.64 -16.16 -2.62
N VAL A 112 15.48 -17.48 -2.70
CA VAL A 112 16.57 -18.39 -3.09
C VAL A 112 16.77 -18.39 -4.59
N PHE A 113 15.68 -18.39 -5.36
CA PHE A 113 15.71 -18.44 -6.83
C PHE A 113 15.04 -17.22 -7.45
N ILE A 114 13.88 -16.83 -6.92
CA ILE A 114 13.16 -15.62 -7.31
C ILE A 114 12.80 -14.83 -6.05
N ALA A 115 12.31 -13.60 -6.19
CA ALA A 115 11.92 -12.84 -5.01
C ALA A 115 10.75 -13.53 -4.29
N SER A 116 10.87 -13.70 -2.97
CA SER A 116 9.74 -14.02 -2.10
C SER A 116 8.81 -12.81 -2.01
N VAL A 117 7.57 -13.00 -1.56
CA VAL A 117 6.60 -11.94 -1.33
C VAL A 117 6.28 -11.82 0.15
N SER A 118 6.24 -10.58 0.65
CA SER A 118 5.67 -10.20 1.93
C SER A 118 4.38 -9.42 1.67
N LEU A 119 3.24 -9.88 2.19
CA LEU A 119 1.95 -9.22 2.00
C LEU A 119 1.60 -8.45 3.28
N ARG A 120 1.72 -7.13 3.23
CA ARG A 120 1.61 -6.29 4.42
C ARG A 120 0.44 -5.30 4.36
N PRO A 121 -0.40 -5.23 5.41
CA PRO A 121 -1.32 -4.12 5.64
C PRO A 121 -0.58 -2.79 5.80
N LEU A 122 -0.99 -1.77 5.06
CA LEU A 122 -0.51 -0.41 5.27
C LEU A 122 -1.37 0.29 6.32
N LYS A 123 -0.75 1.15 7.13
CA LYS A 123 -1.43 1.92 8.18
C LYS A 123 -1.54 3.40 7.79
N PRO A 124 -2.75 4.00 7.83
CA PRO A 124 -2.94 5.41 7.46
C PRO A 124 -2.29 6.38 8.48
N THR A 125 -2.02 5.91 9.69
CA THR A 125 -1.33 6.66 10.74
C THR A 125 0.18 6.75 10.50
N GLU A 126 0.76 5.84 9.72
CA GLU A 126 2.21 5.74 9.53
C GLU A 126 2.70 6.59 8.35
N PHE A 127 3.70 7.44 8.58
CA PHE A 127 4.26 8.31 7.54
C PHE A 127 4.81 7.52 6.35
N ARG A 128 5.50 6.40 6.63
CA ARG A 128 6.11 5.56 5.58
C ARG A 128 5.05 4.93 4.68
N ASP A 129 3.95 4.49 5.27
CA ASP A 129 2.87 3.82 4.56
C ASP A 129 2.06 4.79 3.71
N LYS A 130 1.72 5.96 4.23
CA LYS A 130 1.14 7.05 3.44
C LYS A 130 2.05 7.45 2.26
N LYS A 131 3.35 7.57 2.52
CA LYS A 131 4.32 7.94 1.48
C LYS A 131 4.39 6.87 0.40
N LEU A 132 4.41 5.60 0.78
CA LEU A 132 4.42 4.47 -0.14
C LEU A 132 3.16 4.47 -1.01
N PHE A 133 1.99 4.62 -0.40
CA PHE A 133 0.72 4.64 -1.11
C PHE A 133 0.66 5.80 -2.13
N TYR A 134 0.99 7.02 -1.70
CA TYR A 134 1.13 8.19 -2.58
C TYR A 134 2.07 7.90 -3.77
N GLN A 135 3.26 7.36 -3.50
CA GLN A 135 4.26 7.11 -4.55
C GLN A 135 3.78 6.08 -5.56
N VAL A 136 3.13 5.00 -5.11
CA VAL A 136 2.63 3.97 -6.03
C VAL A 136 1.45 4.50 -6.84
N VAL A 137 0.46 5.14 -6.22
CA VAL A 137 -0.70 5.68 -6.95
C VAL A 137 -0.28 6.75 -7.96
N LYS A 138 0.72 7.57 -7.62
CA LYS A 138 1.25 8.59 -8.52
C LYS A 138 2.02 8.02 -9.73
N ASN A 139 2.84 7.01 -9.52
CA ASN A 139 3.84 6.60 -10.52
C ASN A 139 3.46 5.31 -11.27
N ASN A 140 2.51 4.53 -10.77
CA ASN A 140 2.14 3.23 -11.32
C ASN A 140 0.74 3.26 -11.95
N THR A 141 0.47 2.29 -12.81
CA THR A 141 -0.81 2.16 -13.50
C THR A 141 -1.82 1.36 -12.66
N LYS A 142 -3.01 1.93 -12.49
CA LYS A 142 -4.17 1.23 -11.90
C LYS A 142 -4.61 0.07 -12.79
N THR A 143 -4.84 -1.09 -12.18
CA THR A 143 -5.56 -2.22 -12.80
C THR A 143 -6.79 -2.48 -11.94
N VAL A 144 -7.97 -2.54 -12.56
CA VAL A 144 -9.20 -2.93 -11.86
C VAL A 144 -9.33 -4.44 -11.95
N TYR A 145 -9.72 -5.09 -10.85
CA TYR A 145 -10.02 -6.51 -10.84
C TYR A 145 -10.99 -6.89 -11.95
N GLN A 146 -10.65 -7.98 -12.65
CA GLN A 146 -11.53 -8.64 -13.61
C GLN A 146 -11.50 -10.14 -13.32
N PRO A 147 -12.66 -10.82 -13.28
CA PRO A 147 -12.72 -12.26 -13.13
C PRO A 147 -11.88 -12.96 -14.20
N SER A 148 -11.07 -13.92 -13.78
CA SER A 148 -10.24 -14.75 -14.65
C SER A 148 -10.85 -16.14 -14.76
N SER A 149 -10.77 -16.74 -15.94
CA SER A 149 -11.12 -18.15 -16.19
C SER A 149 -9.96 -19.11 -15.91
N ASP A 150 -8.83 -18.61 -15.40
CA ASP A 150 -7.68 -19.44 -15.03
C ASP A 150 -8.08 -20.42 -13.93
N ASP A 151 -7.91 -21.72 -14.19
CA ASP A 151 -8.00 -22.71 -13.12
C ASP A 151 -6.80 -22.57 -12.18
N LYS A 152 -7.09 -22.21 -10.92
CA LYS A 152 -6.12 -22.11 -9.83
C LYS A 152 -6.45 -23.05 -8.67
N ALA A 153 -7.39 -23.98 -8.85
CA ALA A 153 -7.96 -24.78 -7.76
C ALA A 153 -6.89 -25.53 -6.95
N GLU A 154 -5.93 -26.17 -7.63
CA GLU A 154 -4.84 -26.90 -6.95
C GLU A 154 -3.94 -25.96 -6.13
N ASN A 155 -3.58 -24.79 -6.70
CA ASN A 155 -2.74 -23.82 -6.01
C ASN A 155 -3.46 -23.22 -4.79
N ILE A 156 -4.76 -22.94 -4.93
CA ILE A 156 -5.62 -22.46 -3.85
C ILE A 156 -5.71 -23.51 -2.74
N ALA A 157 -6.00 -24.78 -3.08
CA ALA A 157 -6.10 -25.86 -2.09
C ALA A 157 -4.83 -25.97 -1.24
N LYS A 158 -3.66 -25.99 -1.90
CA LYS A 158 -2.36 -25.99 -1.21
C LYS A 158 -2.15 -24.73 -0.35
N ALA A 159 -2.66 -23.57 -0.78
CA ALA A 159 -2.51 -22.32 -0.03
C ALA A 159 -3.36 -22.34 1.23
N ILE A 160 -4.61 -22.78 1.12
CA ILE A 160 -5.52 -22.92 2.25
C ILE A 160 -5.03 -23.97 3.24
N GLU A 161 -4.50 -25.11 2.78
CA GLU A 161 -3.84 -26.09 3.65
C GLU A 161 -2.70 -25.45 4.45
N LYS A 162 -1.84 -24.66 3.78
CA LYS A 162 -0.74 -23.99 4.45
C LYS A 162 -1.20 -22.92 5.43
N TYR A 163 -2.25 -22.17 5.10
CA TYR A 163 -2.87 -21.22 6.01
C TYR A 163 -3.42 -21.90 7.26
N ASN A 164 -4.19 -22.99 7.10
CA ASN A 164 -4.75 -23.76 8.21
C ASN A 164 -3.65 -24.33 9.12
N ASP A 165 -2.56 -24.80 8.53
CA ASP A 165 -1.36 -25.23 9.26
C ASP A 165 -0.77 -24.08 10.11
N LEU A 166 -0.58 -22.89 9.53
CA LEU A 166 -0.10 -21.71 10.28
C LEU A 166 -1.06 -21.30 11.39
N LYS A 167 -2.38 -21.33 11.12
CA LYS A 167 -3.42 -20.97 12.07
C LYS A 167 -3.46 -21.93 13.25
N SER A 168 -3.38 -23.24 13.00
CA SER A 168 -3.39 -24.29 14.04
C SER A 168 -2.23 -24.16 15.04
N ARG A 169 -1.12 -23.57 14.59
CA ARG A 169 0.09 -23.34 15.39
C ARG A 169 0.14 -21.94 16.02
N ASN A 170 -0.91 -21.14 15.89
CA ASN A 170 -0.95 -19.74 16.32
C ASN A 170 0.24 -18.92 15.79
N SER A 171 0.59 -19.12 14.52
CA SER A 171 1.76 -18.48 13.92
C SER A 171 1.59 -16.95 13.82
N ASN A 172 2.63 -16.22 14.18
CA ASN A 172 2.73 -14.77 13.98
C ASN A 172 2.97 -14.35 12.51
N LYS A 173 2.96 -15.30 11.57
CA LYS A 173 3.13 -15.08 10.13
C LYS A 173 1.85 -14.67 9.42
N ILE A 174 0.71 -14.69 10.10
CA ILE A 174 -0.55 -14.22 9.54
C ILE A 174 -0.75 -12.79 10.03
N ALA A 175 -0.59 -11.82 9.14
CA ALA A 175 -0.82 -10.42 9.46
C ALA A 175 -2.34 -10.12 9.53
N VAL A 176 -2.69 -9.03 10.20
CA VAL A 176 -4.08 -8.59 10.35
C VAL A 176 -4.24 -7.20 9.76
N LEU A 177 -5.19 -7.07 8.84
CA LEU A 177 -5.73 -5.80 8.36
C LEU A 177 -6.99 -5.48 9.18
N SER A 178 -6.81 -4.66 10.22
CA SER A 178 -7.90 -4.26 11.11
C SER A 178 -8.75 -3.15 10.50
N SER A 179 -9.99 -3.03 10.98
CA SER A 179 -10.97 -2.15 10.37
C SER A 179 -10.63 -0.65 10.50
N ASP A 180 -9.75 -0.27 11.43
CA ASP A 180 -9.23 1.10 11.63
C ASP A 180 -8.14 1.52 10.61
N MET A 181 -7.61 0.60 9.80
CA MET A 181 -6.56 0.89 8.81
C MET A 181 -7.09 1.50 7.51
N LYS A 182 -8.03 2.44 7.60
CA LYS A 182 -8.73 3.03 6.45
C LYS A 182 -7.98 4.22 5.86
N PHE A 183 -7.91 4.26 4.53
CA PHE A 183 -7.32 5.39 3.81
C PHE A 183 -8.39 6.28 3.20
N GLU A 184 -8.31 7.58 3.48
CA GLU A 184 -9.23 8.55 2.87
C GLU A 184 -8.72 9.09 1.53
N ASN A 185 -7.41 9.13 1.36
CA ASN A 185 -6.70 9.65 0.19
C ASN A 185 -5.31 9.01 0.08
N ALA A 186 -4.60 9.33 -1.00
CA ALA A 186 -3.19 9.00 -1.19
C ALA A 186 -2.33 10.27 -1.18
N ASP A 187 -2.68 11.27 -0.36
CA ASP A 187 -1.98 12.54 -0.34
C ASP A 187 -0.51 12.37 0.04
N LYS A 188 0.36 13.25 -0.48
CA LYS A 188 1.76 13.26 -0.08
C LYS A 188 1.84 13.61 1.41
N PRO A 189 2.35 12.72 2.27
CA PRO A 189 2.41 13.02 3.70
C PRO A 189 3.44 14.11 3.98
N THR A 190 3.14 14.94 4.96
CA THR A 190 4.01 15.98 5.50
C THR A 190 4.75 15.41 6.72
N LYS A 191 6.02 15.79 6.89
CA LYS A 191 6.81 15.44 8.09
C LYS A 191 6.61 16.48 9.17
#